data_AF-X0RBX7-F1
#
_entry.id   AF-X0RBX7-F1
#
_cell.length_a   1.000
_cell.length_b   1.000
_cell.length_c   1.000
_cell.angle_alpha   90.00
_cell.angle_beta   90.00
_cell.angle_gamma   90.00
#
_symmetry.space_group_name_H-M   'P 1'
#
loop_
_entity.id
_entity.type
_entity.pdbx_description
1 polymer ?
#
loop_
_entity_poly.entity_id
_entity_poly.type
_entity_poly.pdbx_seq_one_letter_code
_entity_poly.pdbx_strand_id
1 'polypeptide(L)'
;MGGARANYSLPMMPETVPLFSNKLDVYDLFYHASFSKVDYVATLDDGQIVEGTLDEHGRTGRLISMESKKADVLVGYLDNWTLEYDTEDEEDYDHSNQLEEVEFEYSDEECNCQAPAEDINLLEDEE
;
A
#
# COMPACT_ATOMS: atom_id res chain seq x y z
N MET A 1 -20.36 -34.57 43.98
CA MET A 1 -18.99 -34.41 43.47
C MET A 1 -18.77 -32.93 43.22
N GLY A 2 -17.95 -32.27 44.05
CA GLY A 2 -17.67 -30.83 43.93
C GLY A 2 -16.38 -30.62 43.14
N GLY A 3 -16.42 -29.75 42.12
CA GLY A 3 -15.27 -29.45 41.27
C GLY A 3 -14.14 -28.74 42.02
N ALA A 4 -12.91 -29.11 41.71
CA ALA A 4 -11.71 -28.50 42.27
C ALA A 4 -11.50 -27.09 41.70
N ARG A 5 -11.19 -26.12 42.57
CA ARG A 5 -10.79 -24.76 42.17
C ARG A 5 -9.27 -24.69 42.11
N ALA A 6 -8.74 -24.27 40.96
CA ALA A 6 -7.32 -24.01 40.78
C ALA A 6 -7.04 -22.52 40.98
N ASN A 7 -5.94 -22.22 41.67
CA ASN A 7 -5.49 -20.84 41.88
C ASN A 7 -4.69 -20.41 40.66
N TYR A 8 -5.15 -19.39 39.93
CA TYR A 8 -4.46 -18.84 38.77
C TYR A 8 -4.32 -17.33 38.94
N SER A 9 -3.14 -16.80 38.63
CA SER A 9 -2.89 -15.36 38.54
C SER A 9 -2.70 -15.01 37.07
N LEU A 10 -3.47 -14.05 36.58
CA LEU A 10 -3.27 -13.51 35.23
C LEU A 10 -2.00 -12.66 35.21
N PRO A 11 -1.08 -12.84 34.25
CA PRO A 11 0.06 -11.95 34.09
C PRO A 11 -0.44 -10.55 33.73
N MET A 12 0.18 -9.53 34.33
CA MET A 12 -0.08 -8.14 33.94
C MET A 12 0.48 -7.91 32.53
N MET A 13 -0.39 -7.47 31.63
CA MET A 13 -0.01 -7.12 30.27
C MET A 13 0.93 -5.90 30.31
N PRO A 14 2.08 -5.91 29.61
CA PRO A 14 2.94 -4.74 29.56
C PRO A 14 2.16 -3.54 29.03
N GLU A 15 2.37 -2.38 29.65
CA GLU A 15 1.61 -1.17 29.37
C GLU A 15 1.74 -0.78 27.89
N THR A 16 0.57 -0.62 27.26
CA THR A 16 0.31 -0.07 25.93
C THR A 16 0.51 -1.02 24.75
N VAL A 17 -0.50 -1.86 24.51
CA VAL A 17 -0.78 -2.33 23.15
C VAL A 17 -1.28 -1.11 22.37
N PRO A 18 -0.68 -0.75 21.23
CA PRO A 18 -1.14 0.36 20.43
C PRO A 18 -2.59 0.12 19.99
N LEU A 19 -3.43 1.14 20.20
CA LEU A 19 -4.89 1.01 20.04
C LEU A 19 -5.31 0.94 18.56
N PHE A 20 -4.53 1.56 17.67
CA PHE A 20 -4.85 1.65 16.25
C PHE A 20 -3.72 1.04 15.45
N SER A 21 -4.06 0.14 14.54
CA SER A 21 -3.12 -0.34 13.54
C SER A 21 -3.81 -0.66 12.24
N ASN A 22 -3.25 -0.15 11.15
CA ASN A 22 -3.78 -0.34 9.79
C ASN A 22 -2.67 -0.72 8.82
N LYS A 23 -3.07 -1.30 7.70
CA LYS A 23 -2.24 -1.55 6.53
C LYS A 23 -2.98 -1.02 5.32
N LEU A 24 -2.26 -0.46 4.36
CA LEU A 24 -2.82 -0.08 3.08
C LEU A 24 -2.60 -1.23 2.10
N ASP A 25 -3.65 -1.61 1.38
CA ASP A 25 -3.59 -2.61 0.30
C ASP A 25 -3.69 -1.88 -1.04
N VAL A 26 -2.68 -2.04 -1.88
CA VAL A 26 -2.59 -1.44 -3.21
C VAL A 26 -2.33 -2.49 -4.28
N TYR A 27 -2.67 -3.77 -4.00
CA TYR A 27 -2.46 -4.87 -4.93
C TYR A 27 -3.01 -4.57 -6.32
N ASP A 28 -4.27 -4.11 -6.40
CA ASP A 28 -4.94 -3.84 -7.68
C ASP A 28 -4.28 -2.73 -8.52
N LEU A 29 -3.50 -1.84 -7.89
CA LEU A 29 -2.78 -0.77 -8.58
C LEU A 29 -1.43 -1.26 -9.13
N PHE A 30 -0.81 -2.24 -8.47
CA PHE A 30 0.56 -2.67 -8.72
C PHE A 30 0.69 -4.16 -9.10
N TYR A 31 -0.41 -4.86 -9.41
CA TYR A 31 -0.41 -6.32 -9.61
C TYR A 31 0.49 -6.83 -10.74
N HIS A 32 0.79 -5.98 -11.73
CA HIS A 32 1.72 -6.28 -12.82
C HIS A 32 3.20 -6.12 -12.46
N ALA A 33 3.49 -5.50 -11.31
CA ALA A 33 4.84 -5.18 -10.91
C ALA A 33 5.38 -6.08 -9.81
N SER A 34 6.70 -6.06 -9.66
CA SER A 34 7.36 -6.67 -8.51
C SER A 34 7.15 -5.76 -7.30
N PHE A 35 6.35 -6.17 -6.32
CA PHE A 35 6.10 -5.38 -5.10
C PHE A 35 7.37 -4.99 -4.35
N SER A 36 8.43 -5.80 -4.46
CA SER A 36 9.77 -5.49 -3.93
C SER A 36 10.46 -4.28 -4.57
N LYS A 37 9.87 -3.69 -5.61
CA LYS A 37 10.37 -2.48 -6.31
C LYS A 37 9.41 -1.30 -6.16
N VAL A 38 8.39 -1.45 -5.34
CA VAL A 38 7.39 -0.42 -5.07
C VAL A 38 7.60 0.04 -3.63
N ASP A 39 8.09 1.26 -3.52
CA ASP A 39 8.33 1.89 -2.24
C ASP A 39 7.15 2.75 -1.82
N TYR A 40 7.00 2.90 -0.52
CA TYR A 40 6.00 3.75 0.07
C TYR A 40 6.59 4.60 1.18
N VAL A 41 6.02 5.78 1.35
CA VAL A 41 6.28 6.68 2.46
C VAL A 41 4.93 7.05 3.08
N ALA A 42 4.81 6.82 4.38
CA ALA A 42 3.63 7.15 5.16
C ALA A 42 3.96 8.23 6.19
N THR A 43 3.26 9.35 6.12
CA THR A 43 3.37 10.46 7.07
C THR A 43 2.14 10.48 7.96
N LEU A 44 2.34 10.41 9.26
CA LEU A 44 1.29 10.57 10.25
C LEU A 44 1.14 12.05 10.62
N ASP A 45 -0.04 12.43 11.10
CA ASP A 45 -0.37 13.77 11.63
C ASP A 45 0.64 14.30 12.68
N ASP A 46 1.27 13.41 13.45
CA ASP A 46 2.30 13.80 14.43
C ASP A 46 3.69 14.04 13.84
N GLY A 47 3.83 14.02 12.52
CA GLY A 47 5.10 14.16 11.83
C GLY A 47 5.97 12.90 11.85
N GLN A 48 5.44 11.76 12.33
CA GLN A 48 6.15 10.49 12.18
C GLN A 48 6.12 10.04 10.72
N ILE A 49 7.30 9.73 10.19
CA ILE A 49 7.49 9.23 8.83
C ILE A 49 7.87 7.75 8.91
N VAL A 50 7.17 6.93 8.13
CA VAL A 50 7.41 5.49 8.01
C VAL A 50 7.64 5.15 6.54
N GLU A 51 8.82 4.67 6.24
CA GLU A 51 9.24 4.30 4.88
C GLU A 51 9.38 2.78 4.78
N GLY A 52 9.15 2.24 3.59
CA GLY A 52 9.38 0.83 3.32
C GLY A 52 8.94 0.42 1.93
N THR A 53 8.99 -0.89 1.68
CA THR A 53 8.60 -1.51 0.42
C THR A 53 7.36 -2.37 0.64
N LEU A 54 6.54 -2.56 -0.41
CA LEU A 54 5.36 -3.41 -0.32
C LEU A 54 5.69 -4.88 -0.04
N ASP A 55 4.81 -5.55 0.71
CA ASP A 55 4.90 -6.99 0.97
C ASP A 55 4.50 -7.83 -0.25
N GLU A 56 4.63 -9.16 -0.16
CA GLU A 56 4.30 -10.10 -1.24
C GLU A 56 2.83 -10.03 -1.72
N HIS A 57 1.95 -9.39 -0.93
CA HIS A 57 0.54 -9.20 -1.24
C HIS A 57 0.23 -7.77 -1.69
N GLY A 58 1.24 -6.93 -1.97
CA GLY A 58 1.02 -5.55 -2.39
C GLY A 58 0.54 -4.63 -1.26
N ARG A 59 0.88 -4.95 0.00
CA ARG A 59 0.45 -4.16 1.16
C ARG A 59 1.62 -3.45 1.82
N THR A 60 1.33 -2.33 2.47
CA THR A 60 2.31 -1.62 3.28
C THR A 60 2.62 -2.35 4.59
N GLY A 61 3.71 -1.94 5.24
CA GLY A 61 3.98 -2.29 6.63
C GLY A 61 2.84 -1.86 7.56
N ARG A 62 2.78 -2.45 8.76
CA ARG A 62 1.74 -2.10 9.72
C ARG A 62 2.02 -0.69 10.27
N LEU A 63 1.15 0.25 9.96
CA LEU A 63 1.12 1.57 10.58
C LEU A 63 0.45 1.43 11.94
N ILE A 64 1.09 1.95 12.99
CA ILE A 64 0.70 1.74 14.39
C ILE A 64 0.61 3.10 15.07
N SER A 65 -0.45 3.34 15.84
CA SER A 65 -0.59 4.54 16.65
C SER A 65 -1.36 4.28 17.94
N MET A 66 -1.14 5.13 18.93
CA MET A 66 -1.90 5.13 20.19
C MET A 66 -3.28 5.78 20.01
N GLU A 67 -3.44 6.65 19.01
CA GLU A 67 -4.67 7.41 18.76
C GLU A 67 -5.15 7.22 17.32
N SER A 68 -6.43 7.51 17.07
CA SER A 68 -6.97 7.49 15.71
C SER A 68 -6.44 8.70 14.95
N LYS A 69 -5.45 8.49 14.09
CA LYS A 69 -4.82 9.55 13.29
C LYS A 69 -5.03 9.32 11.80
N LYS A 70 -4.98 10.42 11.05
CA LYS A 70 -4.87 10.37 9.60
C LYS A 70 -3.41 10.06 9.24
N ALA A 71 -3.24 9.29 8.18
CA ALA A 71 -1.95 8.99 7.60
C ALA A 71 -2.05 9.23 6.10
N ASP A 72 -1.14 10.03 5.57
CA ASP A 72 -0.97 10.25 4.15
C ASP A 72 0.09 9.27 3.64
N VAL A 73 -0.26 8.45 2.65
CA VAL A 73 0.61 7.39 2.14
C VAL A 73 0.86 7.62 0.66
N LEU A 74 2.12 7.80 0.31
CA LEU A 74 2.62 7.90 -1.05
C LEU A 74 3.18 6.53 -1.46
N VAL A 75 2.86 6.08 -2.67
CA VAL A 75 3.30 4.77 -3.20
C VAL A 75 3.74 4.93 -4.65
N GLY A 76 4.90 4.38 -5.01
CA GLY A 76 5.34 4.38 -6.41
C GLY A 76 6.73 3.78 -6.63
N TYR A 77 7.22 3.94 -7.87
CA TYR A 77 8.46 3.35 -8.37
C TYR A 77 9.58 4.38 -8.43
N LEU A 78 10.20 4.73 -7.32
CA LEU A 78 11.26 5.75 -7.30
C LEU A 78 12.33 5.38 -6.27
N ASP A 79 13.60 5.49 -6.68
CA ASP A 79 14.79 5.18 -5.87
C ASP A 79 15.07 6.18 -4.72
N ASN A 80 14.21 7.17 -4.50
CA ASN A 80 14.26 8.06 -3.34
C ASN A 80 13.02 8.97 -3.29
N TRP A 81 12.26 8.94 -2.21
CA TRP A 81 11.17 9.90 -1.97
C TRP A 81 11.70 11.02 -1.06
N THR A 82 11.59 12.27 -1.49
CA THR A 82 11.91 13.44 -0.65
C THR A 82 10.62 14.11 -0.22
N LEU A 83 10.42 14.27 1.09
CA LEU A 83 9.34 15.08 1.65
C LEU A 83 9.86 16.49 1.91
N GLU A 84 9.35 17.49 1.19
CA GLU A 84 9.60 18.90 1.45
C GLU A 84 8.44 19.47 2.27
N TYR A 85 8.76 20.10 3.40
CA TYR A 85 7.79 20.80 4.23
C TYR A 85 7.97 22.30 3.98
N ASP A 86 6.93 22.97 3.51
CA ASP A 86 6.89 24.44 3.50
C ASP A 86 6.81 24.92 4.95
N THR A 87 7.96 25.27 5.52
CA THR A 87 7.98 26.09 6.73
C THR A 87 7.57 27.50 6.33
N GLU A 88 6.56 28.06 6.99
CA GLU A 88 6.01 29.41 6.71
C GLU A 88 7.02 30.57 6.92
N ASP A 89 8.30 30.25 7.09
CA ASP A 89 9.43 31.17 7.10
C ASP A 89 10.43 30.68 6.05
N GLU A 90 10.30 31.08 4.78
CA GLU A 90 11.44 31.53 3.95
C GLU A 90 11.01 31.99 2.55
N GLU A 91 11.77 32.97 2.09
CA GLU A 91 11.60 33.88 0.97
C GLU A 91 11.38 33.21 -0.40
N ASP A 92 10.60 33.88 -1.25
CA ASP A 92 10.30 33.56 -2.66
C ASP A 92 11.48 32.90 -3.41
N TYR A 93 11.53 31.56 -3.44
CA TYR A 93 12.41 30.81 -4.33
C TYR A 93 11.66 30.49 -5.63
N ASP A 94 12.00 31.22 -6.69
CA ASP A 94 11.46 31.08 -8.04
C ASP A 94 11.83 29.72 -8.64
N HIS A 95 10.87 28.81 -8.72
CA HIS A 95 11.03 27.50 -9.37
C HIS A 95 10.68 27.54 -10.87
N SER A 96 11.10 28.59 -11.59
CA SER A 96 11.08 28.58 -13.06
C SER A 96 12.26 27.77 -13.61
N ASN A 97 12.13 26.44 -13.63
CA ASN A 97 12.67 25.65 -14.75
C ASN A 97 12.19 24.19 -14.80
N GLN A 98 11.72 23.84 -15.99
CA GLN A 98 11.47 22.50 -16.57
C GLN A 98 10.24 21.73 -16.09
N LEU A 99 9.06 22.24 -16.45
CA LEU A 99 7.99 21.38 -16.94
C LEU A 99 8.33 20.99 -18.38
N GLU A 100 8.96 19.83 -18.60
CA GLU A 100 8.87 19.18 -19.90
C GLU A 100 7.48 18.54 -19.99
N GLU A 101 6.63 19.09 -20.85
CA GLU A 101 5.38 18.44 -21.24
C GLU A 101 5.72 17.10 -21.91
N VAL A 102 5.56 16.01 -21.17
CA VAL A 102 5.57 14.67 -21.76
C VAL A 102 4.21 14.47 -22.41
N GLU A 103 4.11 14.74 -23.72
CA GLU A 103 2.98 14.29 -24.53
C GLU A 103 2.99 12.75 -24.57
N PHE A 104 2.06 12.14 -23.85
CA PHE A 104 1.71 10.74 -24.06
C PHE A 104 0.86 10.63 -25.33
N GLU A 105 1.48 10.22 -26.42
CA GLU A 105 0.78 9.87 -27.65
C GLU A 105 0.07 8.53 -27.43
N TYR A 106 -1.26 8.55 -27.36
CA TYR A 106 -2.07 7.32 -27.34
C TYR A 106 -1.94 6.65 -28.71
N SER A 107 -1.21 5.54 -28.74
CA SER A 107 -1.25 4.59 -29.85
C SER A 107 -2.56 3.82 -29.80
N ASP A 108 -3.44 4.03 -30.79
CA ASP A 108 -4.67 3.26 -31.00
C ASP A 108 -4.40 1.84 -31.58
N GLU A 109 -3.26 1.23 -31.26
CA GLU A 109 -3.02 -0.16 -31.63
C GLU A 109 -3.99 -1.07 -30.88
N GLU A 110 -5.05 -1.47 -31.59
CA GLU A 110 -6.08 -2.39 -31.17
C GLU A 110 -5.46 -3.56 -30.39
N CYS A 111 -5.74 -3.63 -29.08
CA CYS A 111 -5.46 -4.82 -28.30
C CYS A 111 -6.26 -5.98 -28.91
N ASN A 112 -5.59 -6.78 -29.74
CA ASN A 112 -6.09 -8.08 -30.20
C ASN A 112 -6.12 -9.04 -28.99
N CYS A 113 -7.15 -8.90 -28.17
CA CYS A 113 -7.55 -9.89 -27.19
C CYS A 113 -8.11 -11.11 -27.95
N GLN A 114 -7.24 -11.90 -28.59
CA GLN A 114 -7.62 -13.19 -29.12
C GLN A 114 -7.87 -14.12 -27.94
N ALA A 115 -9.13 -14.24 -27.50
CA ALA A 115 -9.52 -15.26 -26.55
C ALA A 115 -9.11 -16.63 -27.11
N PRO A 116 -8.44 -17.51 -26.33
CA PRO A 116 -8.16 -18.85 -26.80
C PRO A 116 -9.50 -19.58 -27.03
N ALA A 117 -9.67 -20.15 -28.22
CA ALA A 117 -10.82 -20.99 -28.54
C ALA A 117 -10.75 -22.23 -27.64
N GLU A 118 -11.74 -22.38 -26.75
CA GLU A 118 -11.93 -23.64 -26.05
C GLU A 118 -12.58 -24.65 -27.00
N ASP A 119 -11.81 -25.68 -27.35
CA ASP A 119 -12.30 -26.90 -27.96
C ASP A 119 -13.16 -27.67 -26.94
N ILE A 120 -14.43 -27.27 -26.81
CA ILE A 120 -15.45 -28.12 -26.20
C ILE A 120 -15.81 -29.25 -27.17
N ASN A 121 -15.06 -30.36 -27.07
CA ASN A 121 -15.54 -31.67 -27.51
C ASN A 121 -16.77 -32.05 -26.68
N LEU A 122 -17.96 -31.76 -27.19
CA LEU A 122 -19.19 -32.41 -26.73
C LEU A 122 -19.54 -33.53 -27.70
N LEU A 123 -19.19 -34.72 -27.25
CA LEU A 123 -19.65 -36.02 -27.71
C LEU A 123 -21.18 -36.02 -27.95
N GLU A 124 -21.53 -36.68 -29.05
CA GLU A 124 -22.64 -37.65 -29.21
C GLU A 124 -23.78 -37.59 -28.19
N ASP A 125 -25.01 -37.43 -28.67
CA ASP A 125 -26.06 -38.44 -28.45
C ASP A 125 -27.27 -38.22 -29.37
N GLU A 126 -27.94 -39.35 -29.61
CA GLU A 126 -28.91 -39.74 -30.64
C GLU A 126 -30.25 -38.97 -30.63
N GLU A 127 -30.86 -38.78 -31.81
CA GLU A 127 -32.09 -39.49 -32.29
C GLU A 127 -32.49 -39.06 -33.72
#